data_AF-A0A932RMC6-F1
#
_entry.id   AF-A0A932RMC6-F1
#
_cell.length_a   1.000
_cell.length_b   1.000
_cell.length_c   1.000
_cell.angle_alpha   90.00
_cell.angle_beta   90.00
_cell.angle_gamma   90.00
#
_symmetry.space_group_name_H-M   'P 1'
#
loop_
_entity.id
_entity.type
_entity.pdbx_description
1 polymer ?
#
loop_
_entity_poly.entity_id
_entity_poly.type
_entity_poly.pdbx_seq_one_letter_code
_entity_poly.pdbx_strand_id
1 'polypeptide(L)'
;MSKRVALLLALISMISMSVFAGAGSHDQKKCKAGDMDKMRVELNLTENQAPQVIEACKDYQGKVEAVQARMAAAHERAKNLKADGEMDAAALEASQAELKSLKAEKESLLKQHHEKIKTILTDEQFAKFQDLKGAHHGQGSEKHGRRSSEKHCGHH
;
A
#
# COMPACT_ATOMS: atom_id res chain seq x y z
N MET A 1 23.58 0.08 62.47
CA MET A 1 22.17 0.51 62.60
C MET A 1 22.12 1.99 62.99
N SER A 2 21.53 2.84 62.14
CA SER A 2 20.99 4.20 62.42
C SER A 2 20.57 4.80 61.08
N LYS A 3 19.33 4.58 60.62
CA LYS A 3 18.18 5.50 60.74
C LYS A 3 18.48 6.92 60.23
N ARG A 4 18.07 7.22 58.99
CA ARG A 4 17.23 8.38 58.62
C ARG A 4 16.85 8.34 57.14
N VAL A 5 15.58 8.05 56.94
CA VAL A 5 14.77 8.29 55.74
C VAL A 5 14.57 9.80 55.59
N ALA A 6 14.79 10.35 54.40
CA ALA A 6 14.19 11.60 53.88
C ALA A 6 14.50 11.69 52.36
N LEU A 7 13.51 11.35 51.52
CA LEU A 7 12.71 12.31 50.72
C LEU A 7 13.56 13.18 49.77
N LEU A 8 13.57 12.84 48.46
CA LEU A 8 12.67 13.36 47.40
C LEU A 8 13.03 14.78 46.97
N LEU A 9 13.48 14.97 45.73
CA LEU A 9 12.81 15.83 44.72
C LEU A 9 13.66 16.00 43.44
N ALA A 10 13.08 15.50 42.35
CA ALA A 10 13.03 16.11 41.02
C ALA A 10 14.33 16.61 40.37
N LEU A 11 14.82 15.83 39.41
CA LEU A 11 15.21 16.41 38.13
C LEU A 11 14.81 15.46 36.99
N ILE A 12 13.58 15.66 36.54
CA ILE A 12 13.03 15.14 35.29
C ILE A 12 13.84 15.81 34.18
N SER A 13 14.87 15.13 33.69
CA SER A 13 15.55 15.52 32.47
C SER A 13 14.67 15.09 31.30
N MET A 14 13.83 16.01 30.84
CA MET A 14 13.19 15.97 29.54
C MET A 14 14.29 15.91 28.48
N ILE A 15 14.60 14.72 27.98
CA ILE A 15 15.18 14.60 26.66
C ILE A 15 14.00 14.32 25.72
N SER A 16 13.63 15.40 25.05
CA SER A 16 12.59 15.49 24.04
C SER A 16 12.60 14.29 23.11
N MET A 17 11.48 13.55 23.10
CA MET A 17 11.11 12.74 21.96
C MET A 17 11.06 13.65 20.73
N SER A 18 12.05 13.57 19.86
CA SER A 18 11.88 14.01 18.48
C SER A 18 10.91 13.04 17.82
N VAL A 19 9.61 13.32 18.01
CA VAL A 19 8.55 12.75 17.21
C VAL A 19 8.86 13.17 15.77
N PHE A 20 9.37 12.24 14.98
CA PHE A 20 9.56 12.42 13.55
C PHE A 20 8.16 12.55 12.93
N ALA A 21 7.70 13.79 12.81
CA ALA A 21 6.48 14.13 12.09
C ALA A 21 6.64 13.65 10.64
N GLY A 22 5.71 12.80 10.21
CA GLY A 22 5.73 12.08 8.96
C GLY A 22 5.92 12.97 7.74
N ALA A 23 7.03 12.78 7.04
CA ALA A 23 7.18 13.17 5.65
C ALA A 23 6.64 12.03 4.78
N GLY A 24 5.43 12.19 4.27
CA GLY A 24 4.85 11.30 3.28
C GLY A 24 3.38 10.97 3.50
N SER A 25 2.53 11.97 3.71
CA SER A 25 1.12 11.82 3.32
C SER A 25 1.09 11.82 1.78
N HIS A 26 1.53 10.71 1.18
CA HIS A 26 1.13 10.37 -0.17
C HIS A 26 -0.37 10.21 -0.05
N ASP A 27 -1.10 11.20 -0.56
CA ASP A 27 -2.54 11.26 -0.66
C ASP A 27 -3.03 9.88 -1.13
N GLN A 28 -3.39 9.04 -0.15
CA GLN A 28 -4.01 7.76 -0.41
C GLN A 28 -5.27 8.18 -1.14
N LYS A 29 -5.29 7.99 -2.45
CA LYS A 29 -6.53 7.88 -3.19
C LYS A 29 -7.22 6.64 -2.65
N LYS A 30 -7.81 6.81 -1.46
CA LYS A 30 -8.87 5.97 -0.89
C LYS A 30 -9.80 5.69 -2.05
N CYS A 31 -10.35 4.48 -2.16
CA CYS A 31 -11.53 4.26 -2.98
C CYS A 31 -12.54 5.33 -2.58
N LYS A 32 -12.61 6.44 -3.32
CA LYS A 32 -13.43 7.58 -2.92
C LYS A 32 -14.86 7.08 -3.08
N ALA A 33 -15.78 7.53 -2.25
CA ALA A 33 -17.20 7.17 -2.43
C ALA A 33 -17.64 7.38 -3.90
N GLY A 34 -17.11 8.42 -4.56
CA GLY A 34 -17.30 8.67 -5.99
C GLY A 34 -16.74 7.62 -6.96
N ASP A 35 -15.69 6.88 -6.60
CA ASP A 35 -15.20 5.76 -7.42
C ASP A 35 -16.17 4.57 -7.36
N MET A 36 -16.82 4.35 -6.21
CA MET A 36 -17.82 3.30 -6.04
C MET A 36 -19.15 3.64 -6.69
N ASP A 37 -19.59 4.90 -6.60
CA ASP A 37 -20.79 5.37 -7.31
C ASP A 37 -20.60 5.26 -8.83
N LYS A 38 -19.41 5.64 -9.33
CA LYS A 38 -19.06 5.44 -10.74
C LYS A 38 -19.09 3.96 -11.11
N MET A 39 -18.51 3.08 -10.28
CA MET A 39 -18.51 1.63 -10.54
C MET A 39 -19.92 1.05 -10.55
N ARG A 40 -20.80 1.52 -9.66
CA ARG A 40 -22.21 1.11 -9.62
C ARG A 40 -22.92 1.45 -10.94
N VAL A 41 -22.73 2.67 -11.44
CA VAL A 41 -23.33 3.12 -12.70
C VAL A 41 -22.72 2.38 -13.89
N GLU A 42 -21.39 2.30 -13.97
CA GLU A 42 -20.70 1.68 -15.10
C GLU A 42 -21.03 0.19 -15.23
N LEU A 43 -21.13 -0.53 -14.12
CA LEU A 43 -21.44 -1.97 -14.14
C LEU A 43 -22.94 -2.25 -14.06
N ASN A 44 -23.80 -1.22 -14.01
CA ASN A 44 -25.23 -1.37 -13.77
C ASN A 44 -25.53 -2.31 -12.58
N LEU A 45 -24.84 -2.10 -11.46
CA LEU A 45 -24.99 -2.98 -10.29
C LEU A 45 -26.41 -2.83 -9.72
N THR A 46 -27.05 -3.97 -9.46
CA THR A 46 -28.33 -4.00 -8.76
C THR A 46 -28.19 -3.55 -7.30
N GLU A 47 -29.30 -3.20 -6.67
CA GLU A 47 -29.34 -2.83 -5.24
C GLU A 47 -28.81 -3.94 -4.32
N ASN A 48 -28.94 -5.20 -4.75
CA ASN A 48 -28.44 -6.35 -3.99
C ASN A 48 -26.95 -6.63 -4.25
N GLN A 49 -26.42 -6.32 -5.43
CA GLN A 49 -25.01 -6.55 -5.78
C GLN A 49 -24.10 -5.44 -5.24
N ALA A 50 -24.53 -4.18 -5.35
CA ALA A 50 -23.71 -3.02 -4.96
C ALA A 50 -23.11 -3.12 -3.54
N PRO A 51 -23.87 -3.42 -2.46
CA PRO A 51 -23.29 -3.54 -1.13
C PRO A 51 -22.26 -4.68 -1.02
N GLN A 52 -22.49 -5.80 -1.71
CA GLN A 52 -21.57 -6.94 -1.70
C GLN A 52 -20.24 -6.62 -2.40
N VAL A 53 -20.30 -5.91 -3.53
CA VAL A 53 -19.10 -5.42 -4.24
C VAL A 53 -18.34 -4.43 -3.36
N ILE A 54 -19.03 -3.48 -2.72
CA ILE A 54 -18.42 -2.51 -1.81
C ILE A 54 -17.69 -3.20 -0.66
N GLU A 55 -18.34 -4.18 -0.02
CA GLU A 55 -17.74 -4.93 1.07
C GLU A 55 -16.53 -5.75 0.59
N ALA A 56 -16.63 -6.41 -0.57
CA ALA A 56 -15.52 -7.15 -1.17
C ALA A 56 -14.30 -6.25 -1.48
N CYS A 57 -14.53 -5.02 -1.96
CA CYS A 57 -13.48 -4.03 -2.20
C CYS A 57 -12.86 -3.54 -0.89
N LYS A 58 -13.66 -3.23 0.14
CA LYS A 58 -13.17 -2.78 1.45
C LYS A 58 -12.33 -3.85 2.15
N ASP A 59 -12.80 -5.10 2.15
CA ASP A 59 -12.07 -6.24 2.73
C ASP A 59 -10.72 -6.45 2.04
N TYR A 60 -10.70 -6.44 0.70
CA TYR A 60 -9.45 -6.53 -0.07
C TYR A 60 -8.50 -5.37 0.23
N GLN A 61 -9.02 -4.12 0.25
CA GLN A 61 -8.21 -2.94 0.53
C GLN A 61 -7.55 -3.02 1.90
N GLY A 62 -8.31 -3.35 2.95
CA GLY A 62 -7.76 -3.46 4.31
C GLY A 62 -6.65 -4.52 4.42
N LYS A 63 -6.85 -5.68 3.79
CA LYS A 63 -5.83 -6.74 3.76
C LYS A 63 -4.58 -6.32 2.99
N VAL A 64 -4.73 -5.66 1.85
CA VAL A 64 -3.60 -5.18 1.05
C VAL A 64 -2.85 -4.05 1.73
N GLU A 65 -3.53 -3.13 2.43
CA GLU A 65 -2.87 -2.07 3.22
C GLU A 65 -1.96 -2.66 4.30
N ALA A 66 -2.43 -3.68 5.01
CA ALA A 66 -1.62 -4.39 6.00
C ALA A 66 -0.37 -5.03 5.38
N VAL A 67 -0.51 -5.70 4.23
CA VAL A 67 0.64 -6.29 3.50
C VAL A 67 1.59 -5.20 3.00
N GLN A 68 1.09 -4.08 2.48
CA GLN A 68 1.90 -2.97 2.00
C GLN A 68 2.71 -2.31 3.14
N ALA A 69 2.10 -2.12 4.32
CA ALA A 69 2.81 -1.62 5.48
C ALA A 69 3.99 -2.53 5.87
N ARG A 70 3.77 -3.86 5.86
CA ARG A 70 4.82 -4.86 6.11
C ARG A 70 5.91 -4.82 5.04
N MET A 71 5.54 -4.67 3.77
CA MET A 71 6.51 -4.54 2.67
C MET A 71 7.37 -3.28 2.83
N ALA A 72 6.77 -2.15 3.20
CA ALA A 72 7.49 -0.90 3.44
C ALA A 72 8.50 -1.05 4.59
N ALA A 73 8.09 -1.68 5.70
CA ALA A 73 8.98 -1.95 6.83
C ALA A 73 10.14 -2.90 6.45
N ALA A 74 9.89 -3.95 5.65
CA ALA A 74 10.94 -4.83 5.16
C ALA A 74 11.91 -4.11 4.19
N HIS A 75 11.40 -3.19 3.36
CA HIS A 75 12.23 -2.35 2.49
C HIS A 75 13.13 -1.40 3.28
N GLU A 76 12.60 -0.69 4.28
CA GLU A 76 13.42 0.21 5.11
C GLU A 76 14.46 -0.58 5.91
N ARG A 77 14.13 -1.77 6.45
CA ARG A 77 15.14 -2.64 7.08
C ARG A 77 16.26 -3.01 6.12
N ALA A 78 15.93 -3.47 4.91
CA ALA A 78 16.92 -3.82 3.90
C ALA A 78 17.77 -2.62 3.45
N LYS A 79 17.21 -1.40 3.48
CA LYS A 79 17.92 -0.16 3.18
C LYS A 79 18.89 0.22 4.29
N ASN A 80 18.47 0.13 5.56
CA ASN A 80 19.33 0.44 6.71
C ASN A 80 20.52 -0.53 6.79
N LEU A 81 20.28 -1.84 6.59
CA LEU A 81 21.35 -2.85 6.53
C LEU A 81 22.40 -2.56 5.44
N LYS A 82 22.03 -1.85 4.37
CA LYS A 82 22.99 -1.43 3.33
C LYS A 82 23.74 -0.15 3.68
N ALA A 83 23.15 0.71 4.50
CA ALA A 83 23.73 1.99 4.89
C ALA A 83 24.79 1.84 6.00
N ASP A 84 24.62 0.85 6.89
CA ASP A 84 25.46 0.66 8.09
C ASP A 84 26.87 0.10 7.79
N GLY A 85 27.20 -0.16 6.51
CA GLY A 85 28.56 -0.53 6.07
C GLY A 85 28.98 -1.96 6.38
N GLU A 86 28.40 -2.59 7.41
CA GLU A 86 28.50 -4.03 7.65
C GLU A 86 27.33 -4.75 6.97
N MET A 87 27.59 -5.33 5.79
CA MET A 87 26.61 -6.18 5.12
C MET A 87 26.44 -7.49 5.88
N ASP A 88 25.48 -7.52 6.81
CA ASP A 88 24.92 -8.77 7.31
C ASP A 88 24.12 -9.43 6.16
N ALA A 89 24.80 -10.33 5.44
CA ALA A 89 24.24 -11.07 4.32
C ALA A 89 23.01 -11.90 4.73
N ALA A 90 23.01 -12.47 5.95
CA ALA A 90 21.90 -13.27 6.45
C ALA A 90 20.67 -12.39 6.71
N ALA A 91 20.85 -11.22 7.33
CA ALA A 91 19.75 -10.27 7.56
C ALA A 91 19.19 -9.69 6.24
N LEU A 92 20.05 -9.45 5.24
CA LEU A 92 19.63 -9.00 3.92
C LEU A 92 18.84 -10.09 3.18
N GLU A 93 19.31 -11.34 3.20
CA GLU A 93 18.59 -12.47 2.60
C GLU A 93 17.25 -12.71 3.29
N ALA A 94 17.18 -12.64 4.62
CA ALA A 94 15.93 -12.75 5.37
C ALA A 94 14.92 -11.66 4.95
N SER A 95 15.37 -10.41 4.81
CA SER A 95 14.53 -9.29 4.35
C SER A 95 14.03 -9.50 2.91
N GLN A 96 14.88 -10.05 2.02
CA GLN A 96 14.47 -10.37 0.66
C GLN A 96 13.47 -11.53 0.60
N ALA A 97 13.65 -12.57 1.42
CA ALA A 97 12.73 -13.68 1.52
C ALA A 97 11.35 -13.21 2.03
N GLU A 98 11.34 -12.33 3.03
CA GLU A 98 10.11 -11.70 3.52
C GLU A 98 9.40 -10.89 2.44
N LEU A 99 10.12 -10.07 1.68
CA LEU A 99 9.55 -9.31 0.55
C LEU A 99 8.96 -10.23 -0.53
N LYS A 100 9.62 -11.35 -0.86
CA LYS A 100 9.08 -12.35 -1.80
C LYS A 100 7.79 -12.96 -1.26
N SER A 101 7.76 -13.33 0.01
CA SER A 101 6.56 -13.87 0.67
C SER A 101 5.41 -12.87 0.67
N LEU A 102 5.66 -11.60 1.00
CA LEU A 102 4.65 -10.55 1.03
C LEU A 102 4.10 -10.24 -0.38
N LYS A 103 4.93 -10.31 -1.42
CA LYS A 103 4.47 -10.20 -2.82
C LYS A 103 3.54 -11.34 -3.18
N ALA A 104 3.91 -12.59 -2.85
CA ALA A 104 3.05 -13.75 -3.06
C ALA A 104 1.73 -13.65 -2.28
N GLU A 105 1.76 -13.16 -1.04
CA GLU A 105 0.58 -12.89 -0.22
C GLU A 105 -0.34 -11.87 -0.90
N LYS A 106 0.22 -10.75 -1.39
CA LYS A 106 -0.54 -9.72 -2.13
C LYS A 106 -1.17 -10.27 -3.42
N GLU A 107 -0.45 -11.09 -4.17
CA GLU A 107 -0.98 -11.74 -5.39
C GLU A 107 -2.11 -12.73 -5.05
N SER A 108 -1.96 -13.49 -3.97
CA SER A 108 -3.01 -14.39 -3.48
C SER A 108 -4.27 -13.62 -3.09
N LEU A 109 -4.13 -12.51 -2.35
CA LEU A 109 -5.24 -11.63 -2.02
C LEU A 109 -5.93 -11.05 -3.26
N LEU A 110 -5.15 -10.70 -4.29
CA LEU A 110 -5.71 -10.21 -5.55
C LEU A 110 -6.55 -11.28 -6.25
N LYS A 111 -6.07 -12.52 -6.30
CA LYS A 111 -6.81 -13.66 -6.87
C LYS A 111 -8.10 -13.92 -6.09
N GLN A 112 -8.02 -13.98 -4.76
CA GLN A 112 -9.20 -14.17 -3.90
C GLN A 112 -10.25 -13.08 -4.09
N HIS A 113 -9.81 -11.81 -4.17
CA HIS A 113 -10.71 -10.70 -4.45
C HIS A 113 -11.36 -10.83 -5.83
N HIS A 114 -10.60 -11.21 -6.85
CA HIS A 114 -11.12 -11.42 -8.21
C HIS A 114 -12.18 -12.52 -8.25
N GLU A 115 -11.94 -13.67 -7.62
CA GLU A 115 -12.94 -14.75 -7.50
C GLU A 115 -14.18 -14.26 -6.75
N LYS A 116 -14.01 -13.54 -5.63
CA LYS A 116 -15.15 -12.99 -4.87
C LYS A 116 -15.99 -12.04 -5.73
N ILE A 117 -15.37 -11.13 -6.48
CA ILE A 117 -16.10 -10.23 -7.41
C ILE A 117 -16.81 -11.03 -8.51
N LYS A 118 -16.16 -12.06 -9.07
CA LYS A 118 -16.75 -12.92 -10.11
C LYS A 118 -18.02 -13.63 -9.61
N THR A 119 -18.10 -13.99 -8.33
CA THR A 119 -19.31 -14.61 -7.76
C THR A 119 -20.47 -13.64 -7.56
N ILE A 120 -20.20 -12.33 -7.49
CA ILE A 120 -21.22 -11.29 -7.25
C ILE A 120 -21.76 -10.73 -8.57
N LEU A 121 -20.89 -10.60 -9.57
CA LEU A 121 -21.20 -10.02 -10.88
C LEU A 121 -21.68 -11.09 -11.87
N THR A 122 -22.49 -10.67 -12.85
CA THR A 122 -22.71 -11.51 -14.04
C THR A 122 -21.45 -11.56 -14.90
N ASP A 123 -21.36 -12.52 -15.83
CA ASP A 123 -20.21 -12.65 -16.72
C ASP A 123 -19.98 -11.37 -17.55
N GLU A 124 -21.04 -10.73 -18.03
CA GLU A 124 -20.98 -9.47 -18.77
C GLU A 124 -20.48 -8.30 -17.90
N GLN A 125 -21.00 -8.19 -16.68
CA GLN A 125 -20.56 -7.18 -15.71
C GLN A 125 -19.10 -7.39 -15.33
N PHE A 126 -18.68 -8.64 -15.19
CA PHE A 126 -17.32 -9.00 -14.84
C PHE A 126 -16.33 -8.70 -15.97
N ALA A 127 -16.70 -8.96 -17.23
CA ALA A 127 -15.92 -8.55 -18.39
C ALA A 127 -15.71 -7.03 -18.40
N LYS A 128 -16.79 -6.25 -18.23
CA LYS A 128 -16.69 -4.77 -18.16
C LYS A 128 -15.84 -4.30 -16.98
N PHE A 129 -15.92 -4.96 -15.83
CA PHE A 129 -15.07 -4.67 -14.67
C PHE A 129 -13.58 -4.87 -14.99
N GLN A 130 -13.21 -5.91 -15.73
CA GLN A 130 -11.84 -6.14 -16.16
C GLN A 130 -11.35 -5.07 -17.14
N ASP A 131 -12.19 -4.64 -18.07
CA ASP A 131 -11.87 -3.57 -19.03
C ASP A 131 -11.61 -2.24 -18.33
N LEU A 132 -12.47 -1.88 -17.37
CA LEU A 132 -12.31 -0.66 -16.55
C LEU A 132 -10.99 -0.69 -15.78
N LYS A 133 -10.59 -1.85 -15.26
CA LYS A 133 -9.32 -2.02 -14.56
C LYS A 133 -8.11 -1.88 -15.51
N GLY A 134 -8.20 -2.40 -16.73
CA GLY A 134 -7.14 -2.34 -17.74
C GLY A 134 -6.93 -0.93 -18.32
N ALA A 135 -8.01 -0.19 -18.59
CA ALA A 135 -7.95 1.15 -19.16
C ALA A 135 -7.15 2.15 -18.30
N HIS A 136 -7.15 1.96 -16.98
CA HIS A 136 -6.38 2.78 -16.04
C HIS A 136 -4.85 2.56 -16.12
N HIS A 137 -4.35 1.46 -16.69
CA HIS A 137 -2.92 1.23 -16.85
C HIS A 137 -2.34 1.83 -18.13
N GLY A 138 -3.13 2.03 -19.20
CA GLY A 138 -2.64 2.53 -20.49
C GLY A 138 -2.38 4.04 -20.55
N GLN A 139 -3.14 4.86 -19.81
CA GLN A 139 -3.03 6.33 -19.93
C GLN A 139 -1.79 6.94 -19.26
N GLY A 140 -1.09 6.19 -18.39
CA GLY A 140 0.12 6.66 -17.72
C GLY A 140 1.39 6.52 -18.56
N SER A 141 1.48 5.48 -19.39
CA SER A 141 2.68 5.17 -20.19
C SER A 141 2.88 6.14 -21.36
N GLU A 142 1.81 6.63 -22.00
CA GLU A 142 1.92 7.61 -23.09
C GLU A 142 2.49 8.95 -22.62
N LYS A 143 2.17 9.38 -21.39
CA LYS A 143 2.62 10.66 -20.85
C LYS A 143 4.10 10.64 -20.43
N HIS A 144 4.61 9.49 -20.00
CA HIS A 144 6.04 9.30 -19.73
C HIS A 144 6.86 9.12 -21.01
N GLY A 145 6.31 8.47 -22.04
CA GLY A 145 6.96 8.36 -23.35
C GLY A 145 7.23 9.72 -24.00
N ARG A 146 6.24 10.63 -24.02
CA ARG A 146 6.39 11.97 -24.61
C ARG A 146 7.43 12.85 -23.91
N ARG A 147 7.53 12.78 -22.58
CA ARG A 147 8.56 13.55 -21.83
C ARG A 147 9.99 13.03 -22.02
N SER A 148 10.16 11.75 -22.38
CA SER A 148 11.47 11.18 -22.67
C SER A 148 11.95 11.53 -24.08
N SER A 149 11.05 11.62 -25.06
CA SER A 149 11.41 12.02 -26.43
C SER A 149 11.74 13.51 -26.55
N GLU A 150 11.16 14.37 -25.70
CA GLU A 150 11.35 15.82 -25.78
C GLU A 150 12.69 16.30 -25.19
N LYS A 151 13.35 15.49 -24.37
CA LYS A 151 14.69 15.80 -23.83
C LYS A 151 15.86 15.38 -24.74
N HIS A 152 15.60 14.69 -25.85
CA HIS A 152 16.66 14.13 -26.70
C HIS A 152 16.89 14.87 -28.03
N CYS A 153 16.07 15.88 -28.37
CA CYS A 153 16.20 16.63 -29.63
C CYS A 153 16.69 18.08 -29.45
N GLY A 154 17.23 18.45 -28.29
CA GLY A 154 17.62 19.83 -27.94
C GLY A 154 19.12 20.17 -28.06
N HIS A 155 19.93 19.36 -28.75
CA HIS A 155 21.34 19.67 -29.02
C HIS A 155 21.62 19.49 -30.52
N HIS A 156 21.40 20.56 -31.28
CA HIS A 156 22.03 20.79 -32.57
C HIS A 156 22.35 22.28 -32.70
#